data_AF-A0A816T3U8-F1
#
_entry.id   AF-A0A816T3U8-F1
#
_cell.length_a   1.000
_cell.length_b   1.000
_cell.length_c   1.000
_cell.angle_alpha   90.00
_cell.angle_beta   90.00
_cell.angle_gamma   90.00
#
_symmetry.space_group_name_H-M   'P 1'
#
loop_
_entity.id
_entity.type
_entity.pdbx_description
1 polymer ?
#
loop_
_entity_poly.entity_id
_entity_poly.type
_entity_poly.pdbx_seq_one_letter_code
_entity_poly.pdbx_strand_id
1 'polypeptide(L)'
;MSLTSATAEVMALFIAARMLKLLGMNTCSVIILIAFAIRFAGYYLIRRPYFLLFMETMHYFNFGILYVLIAQKADAIAPPGLAGTLQGVVYGVSFGLGRGVGLIASSFIYTRLQSRLLFLIFAIFDAVAAIFYGLYFFLRKTETTTSLQPKNNINIPKIVIEPETNINEEPLLISPSTNTVDGKDFEH
;
A
#
# COMPACT_ATOMS: atom_id res chain seq x y z
N MET A 1 -17.00 5.95 -2.20
CA MET A 1 -16.00 6.00 -1.12
C MET A 1 -16.04 7.40 -0.55
N SER A 2 -16.69 7.58 0.60
CA SER A 2 -16.99 8.90 1.18
C SER A 2 -15.74 9.48 1.88
N LEU A 3 -15.61 10.81 1.98
CA LEU A 3 -14.46 11.50 2.60
C LEU A 3 -14.06 10.94 3.99
N THR A 4 -15.04 10.44 4.73
CA THR A 4 -14.87 9.81 6.04
C THR A 4 -14.00 8.55 6.01
N SER A 5 -14.13 7.73 4.96
CA SER A 5 -13.35 6.49 4.80
C SER A 5 -11.88 6.77 4.48
N ALA A 6 -11.60 7.76 3.63
CA ALA A 6 -10.24 8.17 3.31
C ALA A 6 -9.52 8.72 4.55
N THR A 7 -10.23 9.46 5.40
CA THR A 7 -9.66 9.98 6.66
C THR A 7 -9.28 8.83 7.61
N ALA A 8 -10.15 7.81 7.74
CA ALA A 8 -9.86 6.63 8.56
C ALA A 8 -8.67 5.82 8.02
N GLU A 9 -8.56 5.69 6.70
CA GLU A 9 -7.46 5.00 6.03
C GLU A 9 -6.12 5.71 6.26
N VAL A 10 -6.07 7.03 6.08
CA VAL A 10 -4.86 7.83 6.34
C VAL A 10 -4.44 7.72 7.81
N MET A 11 -5.39 7.82 8.75
CA MET A 11 -5.09 7.65 10.17
C MET A 11 -4.51 6.25 10.47
N ALA A 12 -5.09 5.20 9.90
CA ALA A 12 -4.59 3.84 10.07
C ALA A 12 -3.17 3.68 9.51
N LEU A 13 -2.86 4.29 8.37
CA LEU A 13 -1.53 4.26 7.76
C LEU A 13 -0.46 4.94 8.63
N PHE A 14 -0.77 6.09 9.24
CA PHE A 14 0.15 6.76 10.17
C PHE A 14 0.45 5.91 11.40
N ILE A 15 -0.58 5.30 11.99
CA ILE A 15 -0.44 4.43 13.16
C ILE A 15 0.36 3.18 12.80
N ALA A 16 0.06 2.57 11.65
CA ALA A 16 0.77 1.42 11.11
C ALA A 16 2.27 1.71 10.91
N ALA A 17 2.62 2.84 10.31
CA ALA A 17 4.00 3.25 10.12
C ALA A 17 4.74 3.42 11.45
N ARG A 18 4.07 3.94 12.48
CA ARG A 18 4.63 4.06 13.83
C ARG A 18 4.83 2.70 14.49
N MET A 19 3.84 1.80 14.39
CA MET A 19 3.94 0.45 14.93
C MET A 19 5.07 -0.35 14.28
N LEU A 20 5.25 -0.23 12.97
CA LEU A 20 6.30 -0.93 12.25
C LEU A 20 7.71 -0.50 12.71
N LYS A 21 7.90 0.80 12.95
CA LYS A 21 9.15 1.34 13.49
C LYS A 21 9.43 0.85 14.92
N LEU A 22 8.39 0.66 15.72
CA LEU A 22 8.51 0.26 17.13
C LEU A 22 8.70 -1.26 17.31
N LEU A 23 7.97 -2.08 16.56
CA LEU A 23 7.87 -3.54 16.76
C LEU A 23 8.67 -4.37 15.73
N GLY A 24 9.05 -3.75 14.61
CA GLY A 24 9.76 -4.40 13.52
C GLY A 24 8.87 -5.20 12.57
N MET A 25 9.38 -5.44 11.37
CA MET A 25 8.65 -6.03 10.25
C MET A 25 8.12 -7.44 10.51
N ASN A 26 8.90 -8.27 11.20
CA ASN A 26 8.54 -9.66 11.45
C ASN A 26 7.47 -9.79 12.54
N THR A 27 7.60 -9.04 13.64
CA THR A 27 6.62 -9.02 14.73
C THR A 27 5.28 -8.45 14.25
N CYS A 28 5.30 -7.37 13.46
CA CYS A 28 4.08 -6.80 12.87
C CYS A 28 3.34 -7.80 11.98
N SER A 29 4.06 -8.68 11.28
CA SER A 29 3.45 -9.74 10.44
C SER A 29 2.68 -10.78 11.27
N VAL A 30 3.16 -11.14 12.47
CA VAL A 30 2.44 -12.05 13.38
C VAL A 30 1.24 -11.35 14.01
N ILE A 31 1.42 -10.10 14.46
CA ILE A 31 0.35 -9.31 15.09
C ILE A 31 -0.84 -9.14 14.15
N ILE A 32 -0.58 -8.85 12.88
CA ILE A 32 -1.67 -8.65 11.92
C ILE A 32 -2.42 -9.94 11.62
N LEU A 33 -1.75 -11.09 11.53
CA LEU A 33 -2.42 -12.39 11.41
C LEU A 33 -3.30 -12.62 12.64
N ILE A 34 -2.77 -12.46 13.86
CA ILE A 34 -3.60 -12.60 15.06
C ILE A 34 -4.83 -11.66 15.03
N ALA A 35 -4.66 -10.42 14.56
CA ALA A 35 -5.77 -9.48 14.42
C ALA A 35 -6.82 -9.91 13.36
N PHE A 36 -6.41 -10.57 12.28
CA PHE A 36 -7.33 -11.16 11.29
C PHE A 36 -8.09 -12.35 11.88
N ALA A 37 -7.41 -13.25 12.59
CA ALA A 37 -8.06 -14.37 13.27
C ALA A 37 -9.11 -13.89 14.29
N ILE A 38 -8.77 -12.90 15.13
CA ILE A 38 -9.70 -12.30 16.10
C ILE A 38 -10.91 -11.68 15.38
N ARG A 39 -10.68 -10.97 14.27
CA ARG A 39 -11.75 -10.38 13.47
C ARG A 39 -12.72 -11.44 12.96
N PHE A 40 -12.21 -12.50 12.33
CA PHE A 40 -13.05 -13.57 11.76
C PHE A 40 -13.79 -14.36 12.86
N ALA A 41 -13.13 -14.63 13.99
CA ALA A 41 -13.78 -15.20 15.17
C ALA A 41 -14.87 -14.27 15.73
N GLY A 42 -14.61 -12.96 15.71
CA GLY A 42 -15.56 -11.92 16.04
C GLY A 42 -16.83 -12.00 15.20
N TYR A 43 -16.71 -12.12 13.88
CA TYR A 43 -17.86 -12.29 12.97
C TYR A 43 -18.71 -13.52 13.27
N TYR A 44 -18.10 -14.60 13.78
CA TYR A 44 -18.84 -15.78 14.22
C TYR A 44 -19.73 -15.50 15.45
N LEU A 45 -19.26 -14.65 16.39
CA LEU A 45 -19.97 -14.32 17.63
C LEU A 45 -21.01 -13.18 17.49
N ILE A 46 -21.09 -12.50 16.33
CA ILE A 46 -21.98 -11.35 16.17
C ILE A 46 -23.45 -11.77 16.29
N ARG A 47 -24.07 -11.31 17.39
CA ARG A 47 -25.52 -11.35 17.63
C ARG A 47 -26.13 -9.95 17.77
N ARG A 48 -25.31 -8.91 17.92
CA ARG A 48 -25.74 -7.51 18.15
C ARG A 48 -25.07 -6.57 17.15
N PRO A 49 -25.78 -5.54 16.65
CA PRO A 49 -25.28 -4.65 15.59
C PRO A 49 -24.09 -3.78 16.02
N TYR A 50 -23.97 -3.44 17.31
CA TYR A 50 -22.87 -2.58 17.79
C TYR A 50 -21.48 -3.20 17.60
N PHE A 51 -21.35 -4.53 17.68
CA PHE A 51 -20.07 -5.21 17.45
C PHE A 51 -19.62 -5.14 15.99
N LEU A 52 -20.55 -4.95 15.05
CA LEU A 52 -20.23 -4.81 13.64
C LEU A 52 -19.37 -3.56 13.40
N LEU A 53 -19.68 -2.46 14.10
CA LEU A 53 -18.98 -1.19 13.95
C LEU A 53 -17.53 -1.27 14.44
N PHE A 54 -17.31 -1.98 15.56
CA PHE A 54 -15.97 -2.26 16.07
C PHE A 54 -15.15 -3.11 15.10
N MET A 55 -15.77 -4.12 14.50
CA MET A 55 -15.11 -4.93 13.46
C MET A 55 -14.74 -4.05 12.26
N GLU A 56 -15.62 -3.16 11.83
CA GLU A 56 -15.34 -2.26 10.72
C GLU A 56 -14.11 -1.37 11.01
N THR A 57 -13.97 -0.83 12.22
CA THR A 57 -12.77 -0.08 12.61
C THR A 57 -11.49 -0.93 12.59
N MET A 58 -11.55 -2.18 13.06
CA MET A 58 -10.41 -3.12 12.94
C MET A 58 -10.04 -3.41 11.49
N HIS A 59 -10.98 -3.26 10.54
CA HIS A 59 -10.69 -3.49 9.12
C HIS A 59 -9.66 -2.49 8.62
N TYR A 60 -9.94 -1.20 8.84
CA TYR A 60 -9.07 -0.12 8.39
C TYR A 60 -7.70 -0.19 9.06
N PHE A 61 -7.66 -0.58 10.33
CA PHE A 61 -6.40 -0.78 11.05
C PHE A 61 -5.55 -1.93 10.45
N ASN A 62 -6.16 -3.11 10.26
CA ASN A 62 -5.46 -4.23 9.64
C ASN A 62 -5.02 -3.89 8.22
N PHE A 63 -5.88 -3.23 7.43
CA PHE A 63 -5.55 -2.79 6.08
C PHE A 63 -4.35 -1.85 6.08
N GLY A 64 -4.33 -0.84 6.95
CA GLY A 64 -3.21 0.10 7.07
C GLY A 64 -1.89 -0.58 7.45
N ILE A 65 -1.92 -1.50 8.42
CA ILE A 65 -0.73 -2.26 8.82
C ILE A 65 -0.25 -3.16 7.68
N LEU A 66 -1.15 -3.88 7.01
CA LEU A 66 -0.78 -4.77 5.91
C LEU A 66 -0.17 -3.99 4.75
N TYR A 67 -0.75 -2.83 4.42
CA TYR A 67 -0.28 -1.96 3.35
C TYR A 67 1.15 -1.49 3.60
N VAL A 68 1.42 -0.93 4.78
CA VAL A 68 2.78 -0.49 5.14
C VAL A 68 3.74 -1.67 5.24
N LEU A 69 3.29 -2.81 5.75
CA LEU A 69 4.10 -4.02 5.87
C LEU A 69 4.52 -4.57 4.50
N ILE A 70 3.58 -4.64 3.55
CA ILE A 70 3.87 -5.07 2.17
C ILE A 70 4.84 -4.09 1.52
N ALA A 71 4.60 -2.78 1.65
CA ALA A 71 5.47 -1.76 1.07
C ALA A 71 6.92 -1.90 1.56
N GLN A 72 7.11 -2.14 2.86
CA GLN A 72 8.41 -2.24 3.50
C GLN A 72 9.09 -3.59 3.23
N LYS A 73 8.33 -4.69 3.19
CA LYS A 73 8.86 -6.00 2.76
C LYS A 73 9.27 -5.98 1.29
N ALA A 74 8.48 -5.36 0.43
CA ALA A 74 8.79 -5.22 -0.99
C ALA A 74 10.04 -4.36 -1.19
N ASP A 75 10.16 -3.23 -0.49
CA ASP A 75 11.34 -2.36 -0.56
C ASP A 75 12.62 -3.07 -0.07
N ALA A 76 12.52 -3.87 1.00
CA ALA A 76 13.64 -4.66 1.52
C ALA A 76 14.13 -5.76 0.57
N ILE A 77 13.26 -6.28 -0.30
CA ILE A 77 13.58 -7.33 -1.29
C ILE A 77 13.94 -6.72 -2.66
N ALA A 78 13.52 -5.48 -2.91
CA ALA A 78 13.66 -4.83 -4.21
C ALA A 78 15.11 -4.51 -4.56
N PRO A 79 15.50 -4.71 -5.82
CA PRO A 79 16.66 -4.03 -6.39
C PRO A 79 16.45 -2.50 -6.32
N PRO A 80 17.53 -1.72 -6.15
CA PRO A 80 17.45 -0.27 -6.08
C PRO A 80 16.72 0.31 -7.30
N GLY A 81 15.67 1.10 -7.07
CA GLY A 81 14.86 1.71 -8.14
C GLY A 81 13.65 0.89 -8.61
N LEU A 82 13.47 -0.37 -8.17
CA LEU A 82 12.35 -1.23 -8.58
C LEU A 82 11.32 -1.51 -7.47
N ALA A 83 11.43 -0.84 -6.32
CA ALA A 83 10.50 -1.03 -5.19
C ALA A 83 9.03 -0.81 -5.58
N GLY A 84 8.74 0.25 -6.35
CA GLY A 84 7.38 0.54 -6.83
C GLY A 84 6.83 -0.56 -7.75
N THR A 85 7.67 -1.14 -8.60
CA THR A 85 7.27 -2.25 -9.49
C THR A 85 6.94 -3.51 -8.68
N LEU A 86 7.79 -3.89 -7.71
CA LEU A 86 7.50 -5.06 -6.86
C LEU A 86 6.25 -4.85 -6.00
N GLN A 87 6.05 -3.66 -5.45
CA GLN A 87 4.81 -3.33 -4.74
C GLN A 87 3.60 -3.48 -5.67
N GLY A 88 3.67 -2.95 -6.89
CA GLY A 88 2.62 -3.10 -7.89
C GLY A 88 2.30 -4.55 -8.23
N VAL A 89 3.31 -5.41 -8.40
CA VAL A 89 3.13 -6.85 -8.63
C VAL A 89 2.48 -7.53 -7.43
N VAL A 90 2.99 -7.28 -6.21
CA VAL A 90 2.43 -7.89 -4.99
C VAL A 90 0.98 -7.47 -4.78
N TYR A 91 0.65 -6.19 -4.98
CA TYR A 91 -0.72 -5.71 -4.90
C TYR A 91 -1.60 -6.26 -6.03
N GLY A 92 -1.08 -6.36 -7.26
CA GLY A 92 -1.80 -6.94 -8.38
C GLY A 92 -2.15 -8.42 -8.15
N VAL A 93 -1.19 -9.21 -7.66
CA VAL A 93 -1.43 -10.61 -7.31
C VAL A 93 -2.38 -10.73 -6.12
N SER A 94 -2.21 -9.91 -5.08
CA SER A 94 -3.02 -10.01 -3.86
C SER A 94 -4.47 -9.54 -4.09
N PHE A 95 -4.65 -8.36 -4.69
CA PHE A 95 -5.96 -7.76 -4.93
C PHE A 95 -6.64 -8.24 -6.22
N GLY A 96 -5.89 -8.79 -7.17
CA GLY A 96 -6.44 -9.42 -8.37
C GLY A 96 -6.65 -10.92 -8.16
N LEU A 97 -5.60 -11.71 -8.33
CA LEU A 97 -5.66 -13.16 -8.29
C LEU A 97 -6.10 -13.70 -6.92
N GLY A 98 -5.50 -13.21 -5.84
CA GLY A 98 -5.81 -13.65 -4.47
C GLY A 98 -7.27 -13.42 -4.11
N ARG A 99 -7.80 -12.22 -4.39
CA ARG A 99 -9.22 -11.91 -4.22
C ARG A 99 -10.12 -12.76 -5.12
N GLY A 100 -9.75 -12.95 -6.38
CA GLY A 100 -10.53 -13.77 -7.32
C GLY A 100 -10.68 -15.21 -6.85
N VAL A 101 -9.55 -15.86 -6.50
CA VAL A 101 -9.53 -17.23 -5.98
C VAL A 101 -10.27 -17.33 -4.65
N GLY A 102 -10.06 -16.35 -3.75
CA GLY A 102 -10.76 -16.29 -2.47
C GLY A 102 -12.27 -16.15 -2.62
N LEU A 103 -12.75 -15.39 -3.61
CA LEU A 103 -14.17 -15.25 -3.91
C LEU A 103 -14.78 -16.56 -4.42
N ILE A 104 -14.11 -17.25 -5.33
CA ILE A 104 -14.57 -18.54 -5.86
C ILE A 104 -14.62 -19.58 -4.74
N ALA A 105 -13.56 -19.68 -3.94
CA ALA A 105 -13.48 -20.62 -2.82
C ALA A 105 -14.54 -20.33 -1.75
N SER A 106 -14.70 -19.06 -1.35
CA SER A 106 -15.71 -18.67 -0.38
C SER A 106 -17.13 -18.86 -0.90
N SER A 107 -17.39 -18.57 -2.18
CA SER A 107 -18.69 -18.80 -2.82
C SER A 107 -19.04 -20.28 -2.82
N PHE A 108 -18.11 -21.16 -3.19
CA PHE A 108 -18.32 -22.60 -3.16
C PHE A 108 -18.69 -23.09 -1.75
N ILE A 109 -17.96 -22.67 -0.72
CA ILE A 109 -18.23 -23.04 0.66
C ILE A 109 -19.57 -22.44 1.13
N TYR A 110 -19.88 -21.20 0.75
CA TYR A 110 -21.11 -20.49 1.12
C TYR A 110 -22.37 -21.19 0.58
N THR A 111 -22.31 -21.79 -0.62
CA THR A 111 -23.47 -22.53 -1.17
C THR A 111 -23.82 -23.80 -0.39
N ARG A 112 -22.87 -24.37 0.36
CA ARG A 112 -23.03 -25.62 1.11
C ARG A 112 -23.15 -25.41 2.62
N LEU A 113 -22.44 -24.42 3.15
CA LEU A 113 -22.35 -24.11 4.57
C LEU A 113 -22.90 -22.72 4.84
N GLN A 114 -23.59 -22.56 5.96
CA GLN A 114 -24.09 -21.26 6.42
C GLN A 114 -22.93 -20.25 6.59
N SER A 115 -23.20 -18.97 6.31
CA SER A 115 -22.21 -17.87 6.35
C SER A 115 -21.42 -17.80 7.66
N ARG A 116 -22.02 -18.19 8.78
CA ARG A 116 -21.35 -18.25 10.09
C ARG A 116 -20.17 -19.22 10.11
N LEU A 117 -20.34 -20.42 9.54
CA LEU A 117 -19.29 -21.42 9.51
C LEU A 117 -18.15 -21.01 8.57
N LEU A 118 -18.47 -20.29 7.50
CA LEU A 118 -17.47 -19.75 6.58
C LEU A 118 -16.48 -18.84 7.32
N PHE A 119 -16.96 -17.92 8.17
CA PHE A 119 -16.09 -17.05 8.97
C PHE A 119 -15.24 -17.83 9.97
N LEU A 120 -15.78 -18.91 10.56
CA LEU A 120 -15.00 -19.77 11.45
C LEU A 120 -13.86 -20.49 10.72
N ILE A 121 -14.12 -21.00 9.51
CA ILE A 121 -13.10 -21.65 8.68
C ILE A 121 -11.97 -20.65 8.37
N PHE A 122 -12.31 -19.42 7.99
CA PHE A 122 -11.31 -18.37 7.78
C PHE A 122 -10.54 -18.00 9.06
N ALA A 123 -11.23 -17.94 10.21
CA ALA A 123 -10.58 -17.70 11.49
C ALA A 123 -9.56 -18.79 11.84
N ILE A 124 -9.92 -20.06 11.64
CA ILE A 124 -9.02 -21.20 11.89
C ILE A 124 -7.85 -21.17 10.91
N PHE A 125 -8.10 -20.94 9.62
CA PHE A 125 -7.05 -20.86 8.61
C PHE A 125 -6.02 -19.77 8.98
N ASP A 126 -6.50 -18.60 9.37
CA ASP A 126 -5.65 -17.47 9.72
C ASP A 126 -4.91 -17.69 11.05
N ALA A 127 -5.55 -18.30 12.05
CA ALA A 127 -4.91 -18.71 13.30
C ALA A 127 -3.80 -19.74 13.06
N VAL A 128 -4.04 -20.72 12.20
CA VAL A 128 -3.05 -21.73 11.80
C VAL A 128 -1.88 -21.05 11.09
N ALA A 129 -2.15 -20.13 10.14
CA ALA A 129 -1.11 -19.35 9.46
C ALA A 129 -0.29 -18.51 10.45
N ALA A 130 -0.93 -17.89 11.45
CA ALA A 130 -0.26 -17.15 12.51
C ALA A 130 0.69 -18.04 13.33
N ILE A 131 0.25 -19.24 13.70
CA ILE A 131 1.06 -20.22 14.44
C ILE A 131 2.24 -20.68 13.59
N PHE A 132 2.02 -21.06 12.33
CA PHE A 132 3.10 -21.48 11.43
C PHE A 132 4.14 -20.37 11.21
N TYR A 133 3.70 -19.14 10.93
CA TYR A 133 4.60 -18.02 10.71
C TYR A 133 5.31 -17.61 12.02
N GLY A 134 4.61 -17.63 13.15
CA GLY A 134 5.17 -17.38 14.47
C GLY A 134 6.22 -18.42 14.86
N LEU A 135 5.94 -19.72 14.62
CA LEU A 135 6.88 -20.81 14.86
C LEU A 135 8.11 -20.69 13.94
N TYR A 136 7.90 -20.46 12.64
CA TYR A 136 8.98 -20.22 11.70
C TYR A 136 9.87 -19.05 12.13
N PHE A 137 9.27 -17.95 12.57
CA PHE A 137 10.00 -16.80 13.07
C PHE A 137 10.74 -17.13 14.38
N PHE A 138 10.12 -17.84 15.31
CA PHE A 138 10.74 -18.26 16.56
C PHE A 138 11.97 -19.15 16.32
N LEU A 139 11.87 -20.08 15.38
CA LEU A 139 12.98 -20.95 14.95
C LEU A 139 14.09 -20.17 14.23
N ARG A 140 13.76 -19.08 13.52
CA ARG A 140 14.73 -18.20 12.84
C ARG A 140 15.27 -17.06 13.70
N LYS A 141 14.78 -16.90 14.93
CA LYS A 141 15.14 -15.78 15.82
C LYS A 141 16.62 -15.75 16.22
N THR A 142 17.41 -16.76 15.82
CA THR A 142 18.85 -16.82 16.05
C THR A 142 19.69 -15.92 15.11
N GLU A 143 19.17 -15.41 13.99
CA GLU A 143 20.05 -14.86 12.92
C GLU A 143 19.80 -13.42 12.42
N THR A 144 18.78 -12.65 12.86
CA THR A 144 18.52 -11.36 12.16
C THR A 144 17.87 -10.27 13.01
N THR A 145 18.68 -9.66 13.88
CA THR A 145 18.41 -8.36 14.51
C THR A 145 19.50 -7.36 14.12
N THR A 146 19.67 -7.02 12.83
CA THR A 146 20.62 -5.93 12.48
C THR A 146 20.32 -5.09 11.23
N SER A 147 19.65 -5.56 10.18
CA SER A 147 19.77 -4.83 8.89
C SER A 147 18.45 -4.40 8.23
N LEU A 148 17.64 -3.56 8.86
CA LEU A 148 16.68 -2.69 8.15
C LEU A 148 16.54 -1.36 8.89
N GLN A 149 17.67 -0.68 9.08
CA GLN A 149 17.68 0.78 9.21
C GLN A 149 17.02 1.37 7.96
N PRO A 150 16.23 2.45 8.06
CA PRO A 150 15.76 3.15 6.87
C PRO A 150 16.99 3.51 6.05
N LYS A 151 17.00 3.18 4.76
CA LYS A 151 18.00 3.70 3.82
C LYS A 151 17.75 5.20 3.67
N ASN A 152 18.13 5.96 4.70
CA ASN A 152 18.13 7.40 4.74
C ASN A 152 19.36 7.87 3.97
N ASN A 153 19.34 7.61 2.67
CA ASN A 153 20.27 8.16 1.68
C ASN A 153 19.51 8.31 0.36
N ILE A 154 18.30 8.89 0.44
CA ILE A 154 17.76 9.63 -0.70
C ILE A 154 18.72 10.83 -0.85
N ASN A 155 19.80 10.64 -1.60
CA ASN A 155 20.34 11.73 -2.38
C ASN A 155 19.19 12.15 -3.29
N ILE A 156 18.42 13.13 -2.83
CA ILE A 156 17.54 13.89 -3.71
C ILE A 156 18.54 14.49 -4.72
N PRO A 157 18.54 14.06 -6.00
CA PRO A 157 19.16 14.91 -7.00
C PRO A 157 18.41 16.24 -6.84
N LYS A 158 19.14 17.26 -6.36
CA LYS A 158 18.66 18.62 -6.15
C LYS A 158 17.84 18.96 -7.40
N ILE A 159 16.52 18.91 -7.29
CA ILE A 159 15.63 19.36 -8.35
C ILE A 159 15.89 20.85 -8.32
N VAL A 160 16.78 21.30 -9.21
CA VAL A 160 16.96 22.70 -9.52
C VAL A 160 15.61 23.10 -10.08
N ILE A 161 14.82 23.71 -9.22
CA ILE A 161 13.64 24.48 -9.62
C ILE A 161 14.24 25.65 -10.40
N GLU A 162 14.32 25.50 -11.71
CA GLU A 162 14.51 26.62 -12.61
C GLU A 162 13.27 27.50 -12.43
N PRO A 163 13.42 28.73 -11.88
CA PRO A 163 12.26 29.54 -11.52
C PRO A 163 11.47 29.88 -12.77
N GLU A 164 10.17 29.57 -12.74
CA GLU A 164 9.20 29.95 -13.76
C GLU A 164 9.42 31.41 -14.15
N THR A 165 9.72 31.60 -15.43
CA THR A 165 9.88 32.91 -16.07
C THR A 165 8.60 33.71 -15.87
N ASN A 166 8.76 34.80 -15.12
CA ASN A 166 7.77 35.82 -14.81
C ASN A 166 6.98 36.23 -16.06
N ILE A 167 5.69 35.93 -16.06
CA ILE A 167 4.71 36.50 -16.97
C ILE A 167 4.58 38.00 -16.67
N ASN A 168 4.52 38.79 -17.75
CA ASN A 168 4.19 40.22 -17.84
C ASN A 168 5.40 41.17 -17.86
N GLU A 169 5.81 41.56 -19.06
CA GLU A 169 5.88 42.96 -19.53
C GLU A 169 6.46 43.00 -20.95
N GLU A 170 5.59 43.06 -21.97
CA GLU A 170 5.99 43.54 -23.29
C GLU A 170 5.02 44.67 -23.70
N PRO A 171 5.39 45.94 -23.45
CA PRO A 171 4.72 47.07 -24.07
C PRO A 171 5.50 47.53 -25.31
N LEU A 172 4.83 47.50 -26.46
CA LEU A 172 4.77 48.57 -27.47
C LEU A 172 6.07 49.38 -27.73
N LEU A 173 6.66 49.29 -28.93
CA LEU A 173 6.99 50.46 -29.78
C LEU A 173 7.36 50.05 -31.24
N ILE A 174 6.37 50.23 -32.13
CA ILE A 174 6.37 50.90 -33.46
C ILE A 174 7.72 51.12 -34.21
N SER A 175 7.67 50.80 -35.51
CA SER A 175 8.63 50.90 -36.65
C SER A 175 9.25 52.31 -36.90
N PRO A 176 10.29 52.51 -37.78
CA PRO A 176 10.20 52.37 -39.25
C PRO A 176 11.50 52.04 -40.08
N SER A 177 11.27 51.58 -41.33
CA SER A 177 12.11 51.63 -42.57
C SER A 177 13.58 51.15 -42.54
N THR A 178 14.02 50.29 -43.45
CA THR A 178 14.38 50.70 -44.83
C THR A 178 14.42 49.52 -45.81
N ASN A 179 13.91 49.78 -47.02
CA ASN A 179 14.01 48.93 -48.22
C ASN A 179 15.46 48.83 -48.74
N THR A 180 15.82 47.73 -49.38
CA THR A 180 16.30 47.62 -50.80
C THR A 180 16.85 46.20 -51.06
N VAL A 181 16.21 45.42 -51.93
CA VAL A 181 16.54 45.11 -53.35
C VAL A 181 17.65 44.06 -53.53
N ASP A 182 17.27 42.86 -53.97
CA ASP A 182 17.72 42.14 -55.19
C ASP A 182 17.23 40.68 -55.06
N GLY A 183 16.53 40.02 -55.98
CA GLY A 183 16.63 40.11 -57.44
C GLY A 183 17.55 38.99 -57.95
N LYS A 184 17.03 37.77 -58.14
CA LYS A 184 17.41 36.78 -59.20
C LYS A 184 16.90 35.36 -58.91
N ASP A 185 16.03 34.89 -59.81
CA ASP A 185 16.15 33.69 -60.63
C ASP A 185 16.68 32.39 -59.98
N PHE A 186 15.92 31.29 -60.06
CA PHE A 186 16.19 30.21 -61.04
C PHE A 186 15.15 29.08 -60.91
N GLU A 187 14.62 28.70 -62.07
CA GLU A 187 13.75 27.56 -62.38
C GLU A 187 14.33 26.20 -61.94
N HIS A 188 13.47 25.28 -61.51
CA HIS A 188 12.99 24.13 -62.32
C HIS A 188 11.98 23.28 -61.53
#